data_AF-A0A2H0ERU0-F1
#
_entry.id   AF-A0A2H0ERU0-F1
#
_cell.length_a   1.000
_cell.length_b   1.000
_cell.length_c   1.000
_cell.angle_alpha   90.00
_cell.angle_beta   90.00
_cell.angle_gamma   90.00
#
_symmetry.space_group_name_H-M   'P 1'
#
loop_
_entity.id
_entity.type
_entity.pdbx_description
1 polymer ?
#
loop_
_entity_poly.entity_id
_entity_poly.type
_entity_poly.pdbx_seq_one_letter_code
_entity_poly.pdbx_strand_id
1 'polypeptide(L)'
;RYVAGRDDAGRPIDVRDPLAARFAEVAAQAAGPEALMRGLLGIEAIFGADLPAEPRFTAPLLAALERLTRDGAAAAVAQAA
;
A
#
# COMPACT_ATOMS: atom_id res chain seq x y z
N ARG A 1 -2.21 1.77 1.09
CA ARG A 1 -2.13 2.92 2.02
C ARG A 1 -3.05 2.74 3.22
N TYR A 2 -4.37 2.57 3.06
CA TYR A 2 -5.34 2.37 4.16
C TYR A 2 -4.89 1.35 5.23
N VAL A 3 -4.49 0.15 4.81
CA VAL A 3 -4.08 -0.94 5.72
C VAL A 3 -2.81 -0.66 6.53
N ALA A 4 -2.07 0.41 6.22
CA ALA A 4 -0.96 0.89 7.06
C ALA A 4 -1.47 1.57 8.36
N GLY A 5 -2.79 1.72 8.52
CA GLY A 5 -3.40 2.13 9.79
C GLY A 5 -3.31 3.62 10.08
N ARG A 6 -2.93 4.46 9.09
CA ARG A 6 -2.88 5.91 9.23
C ARG A 6 -3.45 6.63 8.00
N ASP A 7 -4.16 7.71 8.24
CA ASP A 7 -4.65 8.59 7.18
C ASP A 7 -3.60 9.61 6.73
N ASP A 8 -3.96 10.47 5.78
CA ASP A 8 -3.05 11.49 5.23
C ASP A 8 -2.66 12.57 6.26
N ALA A 9 -3.41 12.71 7.36
CA ALA A 9 -3.07 13.58 8.49
C ALA A 9 -2.29 12.84 9.61
N GLY A 10 -1.93 11.58 9.40
CA GLY A 10 -1.23 10.73 10.37
C GLY A 10 -2.11 10.18 11.49
N ARG A 11 -3.43 10.42 11.44
CA ARG A 11 -4.39 9.92 12.45
C ARG A 11 -4.59 8.43 12.28
N PRO A 12 -4.77 7.68 13.38
CA PRO A 12 -4.97 6.24 13.31
C PRO A 12 -6.27 5.90 12.56
N ILE A 13 -6.22 4.84 11.77
CA ILE A 13 -7.36 4.21 11.10
C ILE A 13 -7.64 2.89 11.80
N ASP A 14 -8.89 2.66 12.18
CA ASP A 14 -9.38 1.35 12.65
C ASP A 14 -9.53 0.41 11.45
N VAL A 15 -8.50 -0.41 11.20
CA VAL A 15 -8.47 -1.40 10.11
C VAL A 15 -9.20 -2.66 10.59
N ARG A 16 -10.42 -2.87 10.09
CA ARG A 16 -11.27 -4.02 10.44
C ARG A 16 -11.09 -5.18 9.48
N ASP A 17 -9.95 -5.84 9.60
CA ASP A 17 -9.58 -6.98 8.76
C ASP A 17 -8.94 -8.08 9.62
N PRO A 18 -9.21 -9.39 9.39
CA PRO A 18 -8.54 -10.48 10.09
C PRO A 18 -6.99 -10.44 10.00
N LEU A 19 -6.45 -9.85 8.94
CA LEU A 19 -5.02 -9.68 8.69
C LEU A 19 -4.49 -8.32 9.18
N ALA A 20 -5.27 -7.52 9.91
CA ALA A 20 -4.87 -6.18 10.35
C ALA A 20 -3.52 -6.16 11.09
N ALA A 21 -3.27 -7.13 11.97
CA ALA A 21 -1.99 -7.28 12.67
C ALA A 21 -0.83 -7.49 11.68
N ARG A 22 -1.03 -8.33 10.66
CA ARG A 22 -0.03 -8.59 9.63
C ARG A 22 0.25 -7.36 8.78
N PHE A 23 -0.78 -6.60 8.40
CA PHE A 23 -0.59 -5.35 7.67
C PHE A 23 0.18 -4.32 8.49
N ALA A 24 -0.11 -4.21 9.79
CA ALA A 24 0.58 -3.30 10.70
C ALA A 24 2.07 -3.66 10.85
N GLU A 25 2.41 -4.95 10.97
CA GLU A 25 3.80 -5.43 10.99
C GLU A 25 4.56 -5.02 9.73
N VAL A 26 3.97 -5.28 8.56
CA VAL A 26 4.56 -4.91 7.27
C VAL A 26 4.77 -3.39 7.18
N ALA A 27 3.76 -2.61 7.57
CA ALA A 27 3.83 -1.16 7.53
C ALA A 27 4.88 -0.58 8.49
N ALA A 28 5.06 -1.18 9.67
CA ALA A 28 6.05 -0.74 10.65
C ALA A 28 7.50 -0.95 10.17
N GLN A 29 7.75 -1.95 9.33
CA GLN A 29 9.07 -2.26 8.78
C GLN A 29 9.36 -1.54 7.45
N ALA A 30 8.34 -1.01 6.79
CA ALA A 30 8.46 -0.40 5.48
C ALA A 30 9.12 0.98 5.52
N ALA A 31 10.28 1.11 4.89
CA ALA A 31 10.95 2.39 4.63
C ALA A 31 10.43 3.04 3.33
N GLY A 32 9.18 3.52 3.35
CA GLY A 32 8.56 4.24 2.24
C GLY A 32 7.68 3.40 1.30
N PRO A 33 7.14 4.02 0.22
CA PRO A 33 6.11 3.41 -0.64
C PRO A 33 6.52 2.08 -1.27
N GLU A 34 7.76 1.97 -1.76
CA GLU A 34 8.23 0.76 -2.42
C GLU A 34 8.35 -0.42 -1.46
N ALA A 35 8.97 -0.20 -0.30
CA ALA A 35 9.08 -1.23 0.74
C ALA A 35 7.69 -1.67 1.24
N LEU A 36 6.77 -0.73 1.40
CA LEU A 36 5.38 -1.01 1.78
C LEU A 36 4.67 -1.85 0.72
N MET A 37 4.79 -1.47 -0.56
CA MET A 37 4.20 -2.23 -1.67
C MET A 37 4.74 -3.66 -1.70
N ARG A 38 6.06 -3.83 -1.71
CA ARG A 38 6.68 -5.16 -1.77
C ARG A 38 6.27 -6.02 -0.57
N GLY A 39 6.25 -5.45 0.63
CA GLY A 39 5.86 -6.18 1.84
C GLY A 39 4.40 -6.63 1.82
N LEU A 40 3.48 -5.79 1.34
CA LEU A 40 2.06 -6.13 1.22
C LEU A 40 1.80 -7.13 0.09
N LEU A 41 2.47 -6.97 -1.06
CA LEU A 41 2.39 -7.92 -2.17
C LEU A 41 2.96 -9.29 -1.81
N GLY A 42 3.90 -9.36 -0.87
CA GLY A 42 4.41 -10.61 -0.32
C GLY A 42 3.41 -11.42 0.51
N ILE A 43 2.19 -10.91 0.74
CA ILE A 43 1.12 -11.67 1.39
C ILE A 43 0.46 -12.57 0.33
N GLU A 44 1.03 -13.76 0.15
CA GLU A 44 0.62 -14.71 -0.88
C GLU A 44 -0.86 -15.10 -0.79
N ALA A 45 -1.44 -15.15 0.41
CA ALA A 45 -2.86 -15.43 0.62
C ALA A 45 -3.80 -14.38 -0.03
N ILE A 46 -3.28 -13.20 -0.39
CA ILE A 46 -4.03 -12.11 -1.05
C ILE A 46 -3.63 -12.01 -2.52
N PHE A 47 -2.32 -12.00 -2.82
CA PHE A 47 -1.81 -11.63 -4.14
C PHE A 47 -1.20 -12.78 -4.93
N GLY A 48 -1.12 -13.99 -4.36
CA GLY A 48 -0.40 -15.11 -4.96
C GLY A 48 1.10 -14.82 -5.12
N ALA A 49 1.77 -15.65 -5.91
CA ALA A 49 3.19 -15.51 -6.23
C ALA A 49 3.45 -14.88 -7.60
N ASP A 50 2.42 -14.77 -8.45
CA ASP A 50 2.48 -14.28 -9.82
C ASP A 50 2.44 -12.75 -9.89
N LEU A 51 1.52 -12.09 -9.18
CA LEU A 51 1.38 -10.63 -9.21
C LEU A 51 2.62 -9.88 -8.70
N PRO A 52 3.28 -10.26 -7.59
CA PRO A 52 4.50 -9.59 -7.13
C PRO A 52 5.65 -9.70 -8.13
N ALA A 53 5.62 -10.71 -9.01
CA ALA A 53 6.64 -10.96 -10.03
C ALA A 53 6.33 -10.31 -11.38
N GLU A 54 5.15 -9.69 -11.57
CA GLU A 54 4.72 -9.11 -12.85
C GLU A 54 5.01 -7.59 -12.90
N PRO A 55 6.01 -7.12 -13.67
CA PRO A 55 6.36 -5.69 -13.73
C PRO A 55 5.24 -4.81 -14.29
N ARG A 56 4.40 -5.35 -15.20
CA ARG A 56 3.24 -4.62 -15.73
C ARG A 56 2.19 -4.33 -14.66
N PHE A 57 2.22 -5.06 -13.56
CA PHE A 57 1.38 -4.85 -12.39
C PHE A 57 2.10 -3.99 -11.33
N THR A 58 3.33 -4.34 -10.97
CA THR A 58 4.05 -3.69 -9.86
C THR A 58 4.49 -2.26 -10.17
N ALA A 59 4.91 -1.96 -11.41
CA ALA A 59 5.35 -0.61 -11.78
C ALA A 59 4.23 0.44 -11.67
N PRO A 60 3.05 0.28 -12.29
CA PRO A 60 1.97 1.25 -12.14
C PRO A 60 1.41 1.31 -10.71
N LEU A 61 1.44 0.20 -9.98
CA LEU A 61 1.04 0.18 -8.57
C LEU A 61 1.97 1.01 -7.69
N LEU A 62 3.28 0.89 -7.87
CA LEU A 62 4.26 1.70 -7.15
C LEU A 62 4.04 3.19 -7.46
N ALA A 63 3.93 3.55 -8.73
CA ALA A 63 3.69 4.93 -9.13
C ALA A 63 2.39 5.49 -8.51
N ALA A 64 1.32 4.70 -8.46
CA ALA A 64 0.08 5.09 -7.79
C ALA A 64 0.26 5.29 -6.28
N LEU A 65 0.98 4.38 -5.61
CA LEU A 65 1.23 4.49 -4.18
C LEU A 65 2.13 5.68 -3.82
N GLU A 66 3.11 6.00 -4.67
CA GLU A 66 3.94 7.20 -4.55
C GLU A 66 3.11 8.46 -4.68
N ARG A 67 2.22 8.56 -5.68
CA ARG A 67 1.30 9.70 -5.82
C ARG A 67 0.39 9.85 -4.61
N LEU A 68 -0.22 8.76 -4.14
CA LEU A 68 -1.04 8.77 -2.93
C LEU A 68 -0.25 9.26 -1.70
N THR A 69 1.04 8.95 -1.64
CA THR A 69 1.89 9.33 -0.51
C THR A 69 2.35 10.78 -0.58
N ARG A 70 2.59 11.29 -1.79
CA ARG A 70 3.07 12.65 -2.03
C ARG A 70 1.94 13.68 -2.04
N ASP A 71 0.85 13.37 -2.74
CA ASP A 71 -0.18 14.35 -3.11
C ASP A 71 -1.49 14.12 -2.33
N GLY A 72 -1.58 13.03 -1.57
CA GLY A 72 -2.81 12.61 -0.88
C GLY A 72 -3.86 12.00 -1.81
N ALA A 73 -4.90 11.43 -1.22
CA ALA A 73 -5.90 10.65 -1.98
C ALA A 73 -6.65 11.47 -3.04
N ALA A 74 -7.13 12.68 -2.70
CA ALA A 74 -7.95 13.49 -3.60
C ALA A 74 -7.22 13.90 -4.88
N ALA A 75 -5.99 14.42 -4.74
CA ALA A 75 -5.18 14.84 -5.89
C ALA A 75 -4.71 13.65 -6.73
N ALA A 76 -4.37 12.53 -6.09
CA ALA A 76 -3.95 11.32 -6.80
C ALA A 76 -5.07 10.72 -7.65
N VAL A 77 -6.33 10.82 -7.21
CA VAL A 77 -7.52 10.40 -7.97
C VAL A 77 -7.78 11.34 -9.14
N ALA A 78 -7.70 12.66 -8.94
CA ALA A 78 -7.90 13.63 -10.01
C ALA A 78 -6.91 13.47 -11.17
N GLN A 79 -5.68 13.01 -10.88
CA GLN A 79 -4.62 12.75 -11.87
C GLN A 79 -4.70 11.35 -12.50
N ALA A 80 -5.57 10.47 -12.00
CA ALA A 80 -5.73 9.11 -12.52
C ALA A 80 -6.82 9.00 -13.60
N ALA A 81 -7.61 10.06 -13.79
CA ALA A 81 -8.62 10.19 -14.84
C ALA A 81 -8.00 10.64 -16.17
#